data_AF-A0A965RIM2-F1
#
_entry.id   AF-A0A965RIM2-F1
#
_cell.length_a   1.000
_cell.length_b   1.000
_cell.length_c   1.000
_cell.angle_alpha   90.00
_cell.angle_beta   90.00
_cell.angle_gamma   90.00
#
_symmetry.space_group_name_H-M   'P 1'
#
loop_
_entity.id
_entity.type
_entity.pdbx_description
1 polymer ?
#
loop_
_entity_poly.entity_id
_entity_poly.type
_entity_poly.pdbx_seq_one_letter_code
_entity_poly.pdbx_strand_id
1 'polypeptide(L)'
;YTQQSGTLEKSWGRDGVPDELEPFAKQHRVQNVTLVTTFEDAAKAIQNGYPVAVCSGQGFSMTLRDGYLTPSGSWAHCMMFLGVRWKPYPALYCENSWGNCYSGTPDKNVPAAFQLSGGWVKAATCTSMLSGEDSFAVAGFDGFKPRQLPDNWLRGIL
;
A
#
# COMPACT_ATOMS: atom_id res chain seq x y z
N TYR A 1 4.29 17.97 17.48
CA TYR A 1 4.10 17.79 16.02
C TYR A 1 2.62 17.73 15.70
N THR A 2 1.96 18.87 15.46
CA THR A 2 0.49 18.93 15.23
C THR A 2 0.11 19.32 13.80
N GLN A 3 1.09 19.64 12.95
CA GLN A 3 0.88 19.95 11.55
C GLN A 3 1.76 19.04 10.69
N GLN A 4 1.13 18.38 9.71
CA GLN A 4 1.78 17.54 8.70
C GLN A 4 1.83 18.33 7.39
N SER A 5 2.93 18.22 6.65
CA SER A 5 3.05 18.78 5.30
C SER A 5 3.99 17.95 4.45
N GLY A 6 3.77 17.92 3.13
CA GLY A 6 4.66 17.21 2.21
C GLY A 6 6.10 17.74 2.20
N THR A 7 6.32 19.00 2.57
CA THR A 7 7.67 19.55 2.75
C THR A 7 8.37 18.93 3.95
N LEU A 8 7.65 18.81 5.07
CA LEU A 8 8.18 18.20 6.30
C LEU A 8 8.49 16.72 6.09
N GLU A 9 7.59 15.98 5.43
CA GLU A 9 7.77 14.56 5.10
C GLU A 9 9.04 14.33 4.25
N LYS A 10 9.25 15.15 3.21
CA LYS A 10 10.44 15.06 2.36
C LYS A 10 11.72 15.37 3.12
N SER A 11 11.70 16.38 3.98
CA SER A 11 12.86 16.73 4.81
C SER A 11 13.20 15.59 5.76
N TRP A 12 12.22 15.02 6.46
CA TRP A 12 12.48 13.93 7.40
C TRP A 12 12.87 12.62 6.71
N GLY A 13 12.34 12.33 5.53
CA GLY A 13 12.77 11.18 4.74
C GLY A 13 14.23 11.28 4.28
N ARG A 14 14.71 12.50 3.99
CA ARG A 14 16.09 12.76 3.56
C ARG A 14 17.07 12.89 4.73
N ASP A 15 16.69 13.66 5.74
CA ASP A 15 17.60 14.15 6.78
C ASP A 15 17.45 13.36 8.10
N GLY A 16 16.36 12.60 8.25
CA GLY A 16 15.98 11.94 9.50
C GLY A 16 14.90 12.72 10.27
N VAL A 17 14.26 12.04 11.22
CA VAL A 17 13.33 12.68 12.17
C VAL A 17 14.13 13.45 13.23
N PRO A 18 13.55 14.50 13.87
CA PRO A 18 14.19 15.16 15.01
C PRO A 18 14.65 14.18 16.10
N ASP A 19 15.78 14.46 16.74
CA ASP A 19 16.44 13.59 17.75
C ASP A 19 15.47 13.10 18.84
N GLU A 20 14.58 13.97 19.31
CA GLU A 20 13.56 13.64 20.31
C GLU A 20 12.54 12.58 19.85
N LEU A 21 12.38 12.39 18.53
CA LEU A 21 11.53 11.36 17.93
C LEU A 21 12.27 10.06 17.63
N GLU A 22 13.60 10.06 17.54
CA GLU A 22 14.38 8.87 17.23
C GLU A 22 14.13 7.69 18.20
N PRO A 23 14.00 7.89 19.54
CA PRO A 23 13.71 6.79 20.45
C PRO A 23 12.36 6.10 20.16
N PHE A 24 11.38 6.83 19.61
CA PHE A 24 10.08 6.29 19.24
C PHE A 24 10.16 5.58 17.88
N ALA A 25 10.80 6.21 16.88
CA ALA A 25 11.02 5.60 15.57
C ALA A 25 11.81 4.28 15.68
N LYS A 26 12.80 4.21 16.58
CA LYS A 26 13.62 3.03 16.83
C LYS A 26 12.82 1.81 17.30
N GLN A 27 11.64 2.00 17.90
CA GLN A 27 10.78 0.91 18.36
C GLN A 27 10.10 0.15 17.21
N HIS A 28 10.03 0.75 16.02
CA HIS A 28 9.27 0.23 14.88
C HIS A 28 10.11 0.14 13.60
N ARG A 29 11.41 -0.16 13.74
CA ARG A 29 12.32 -0.23 12.59
C ARG A 29 11.97 -1.40 11.69
N VAL A 30 11.93 -1.10 10.41
CA VAL A 30 12.05 -2.08 9.33
C VAL A 30 13.51 -2.46 9.20
N GLN A 31 13.80 -3.75 9.02
CA GLN A 31 15.18 -4.25 8.91
C GLN A 31 15.63 -4.33 7.45
N ASN A 32 14.74 -4.70 6.53
CA ASN A 32 15.08 -4.91 5.14
C ASN A 32 14.10 -4.19 4.22
N VAL A 33 14.63 -3.56 3.18
CA VAL A 33 13.87 -2.92 2.11
C VAL A 33 14.43 -3.42 0.78
N THR A 34 13.56 -3.92 -0.09
CA THR A 34 13.94 -4.49 -1.39
C THR A 34 13.20 -3.75 -2.50
N LEU A 35 13.93 -3.25 -3.49
CA LEU A 35 13.34 -2.65 -4.68
C LEU A 35 12.57 -3.72 -5.49
N VAL A 36 11.36 -3.39 -5.92
CA VAL A 36 10.49 -4.28 -6.69
C VAL A 36 10.13 -3.59 -8.01
N THR A 37 10.54 -4.18 -9.13
CA THR A 37 10.40 -3.55 -10.46
C THR A 37 9.46 -4.31 -11.40
N THR A 38 9.01 -5.50 -11.03
CA THR A 38 8.18 -6.37 -11.89
C THR A 38 6.99 -6.95 -11.14
N PHE A 39 5.93 -7.28 -11.88
CA PHE A 39 4.80 -8.04 -11.35
C PHE A 39 5.23 -9.35 -10.69
N GLU A 40 6.16 -10.09 -11.29
CA GLU A 40 6.63 -11.39 -10.79
C GLU A 40 7.32 -11.24 -9.44
N ASP A 41 8.15 -10.20 -9.27
CA ASP A 41 8.85 -9.96 -8.00
C ASP A 41 7.89 -9.47 -6.92
N ALA A 42 6.93 -8.61 -7.29
CA ALA A 42 5.87 -8.20 -6.38
C ALA A 42 5.00 -9.38 -5.95
N ALA A 43 4.61 -10.25 -6.89
CA ALA A 43 3.83 -11.45 -6.60
C ALA A 43 4.59 -12.39 -5.65
N LYS A 44 5.88 -12.64 -5.90
CA LYS A 44 6.74 -13.43 -5.01
C LYS A 44 6.82 -12.78 -3.62
N ALA A 45 7.04 -11.48 -3.52
CA ALA A 45 7.12 -10.77 -2.25
C ALA A 45 5.81 -10.92 -1.44
N ILE A 46 4.67 -10.62 -2.07
CA ILE A 46 3.35 -10.69 -1.42
C ILE A 46 3.03 -12.11 -0.98
N GLN A 47 3.33 -13.12 -1.79
CA GLN A 47 3.12 -14.52 -1.43
C GLN A 47 4.02 -14.97 -0.26
N ASN A 48 5.14 -14.30 -0.02
CA ASN A 48 5.98 -14.49 1.17
C ASN A 48 5.58 -13.59 2.35
N GLY A 49 4.44 -12.90 2.26
CA GLY A 49 3.92 -12.04 3.33
C GLY A 49 4.51 -10.63 3.34
N TYR A 50 5.18 -10.21 2.27
CA TYR A 50 5.76 -8.87 2.13
C TYR A 50 4.95 -8.05 1.13
N PRO A 51 3.99 -7.22 1.60
CA PRO A 51 3.27 -6.32 0.70
C PRO A 51 4.23 -5.27 0.12
N VAL A 52 3.88 -4.73 -1.04
CA VAL A 52 4.74 -3.83 -1.82
C VAL A 52 4.11 -2.45 -1.85
N ALA A 53 4.79 -1.47 -1.27
CA ALA A 53 4.46 -0.07 -1.49
C ALA A 53 4.74 0.25 -2.96
N VAL A 54 3.73 0.70 -3.69
CA VAL A 54 3.83 1.02 -5.12
C VAL A 54 3.65 2.52 -5.33
N CYS A 55 4.75 3.19 -5.67
CA CYS A 55 4.75 4.59 -6.11
C CYS A 55 4.75 4.63 -7.63
N SER A 56 3.75 5.26 -8.24
CA SER A 56 3.70 5.41 -9.69
C SER A 56 2.91 6.65 -10.11
N GLY A 57 3.07 7.06 -11.37
CA GLY A 57 2.21 8.06 -12.01
C GLY A 57 0.94 7.47 -12.64
N GLN A 58 0.66 6.18 -12.45
CA GLN A 58 -0.48 5.50 -13.10
C GLN A 58 -1.79 5.89 -12.43
N GLY A 59 -2.69 6.50 -13.20
CA GLY A 59 -4.04 6.77 -12.74
C GLY A 59 -5.03 5.65 -13.04
N PHE A 60 -6.16 5.65 -12.32
CA PHE A 60 -7.26 4.70 -12.54
C PHE A 60 -8.61 5.42 -12.58
N SER A 61 -9.57 4.81 -13.27
CA SER A 61 -10.98 5.16 -13.12
C SER A 61 -11.45 4.88 -11.68
N MET A 62 -12.30 5.75 -11.14
CA MET A 62 -12.95 5.55 -9.83
C MET A 62 -14.13 4.56 -9.87
N THR A 63 -14.32 3.85 -10.99
CA THR A 63 -15.36 2.82 -11.15
C THR A 63 -14.71 1.48 -11.46
N LEU A 64 -14.90 0.51 -10.57
CA LEU A 64 -14.45 -0.87 -10.72
C LEU A 64 -15.29 -1.61 -11.77
N ARG A 65 -14.60 -2.49 -12.52
CA ARG A 65 -15.23 -3.42 -13.46
C ARG A 65 -14.85 -4.84 -13.05
N ASP A 66 -15.81 -5.55 -12.46
CA ASP A 66 -15.62 -6.92 -11.95
C ASP A 66 -14.42 -7.04 -10.98
N GLY A 67 -14.27 -6.02 -10.11
CA GLY A 67 -13.18 -5.89 -9.16
C GLY A 67 -11.85 -5.41 -9.74
N TYR A 68 -11.76 -5.11 -11.04
CA TYR A 68 -10.54 -4.58 -11.65
C TYR A 68 -10.56 -3.06 -11.76
N LEU A 69 -9.39 -2.48 -11.54
CA LEU A 69 -9.10 -1.08 -11.84
C LEU A 69 -8.84 -0.93 -13.34
N THR A 70 -9.47 0.07 -13.94
CA THR A 70 -9.26 0.43 -15.36
C THR A 70 -8.25 1.57 -15.43
N PRO A 71 -7.06 1.38 -16.04
CA PRO A 71 -6.07 2.45 -16.21
C PRO A 71 -6.68 3.67 -16.90
N SER A 72 -6.50 4.86 -16.31
CA SER A 72 -7.03 6.11 -16.84
C SER A 72 -6.32 7.31 -16.24
N GLY A 73 -5.85 8.21 -17.10
CA GLY A 73 -5.14 9.41 -16.67
C GLY A 73 -3.80 9.13 -16.00
N SER A 74 -3.22 10.18 -15.41
CA SER A 74 -1.96 10.10 -14.68
C SER A 74 -2.03 10.99 -13.45
N TRP A 75 -1.63 10.43 -12.31
CA TRP A 75 -1.46 11.16 -11.06
C TRP A 75 -0.42 10.42 -10.21
N ALA A 76 0.53 11.16 -9.65
CA ALA A 76 1.56 10.60 -8.80
C ALA A 76 0.96 10.19 -7.46
N HIS A 77 1.07 8.91 -7.10
CA HIS A 77 0.53 8.38 -5.87
C HIS A 77 1.30 7.17 -5.36
N CYS A 78 1.27 6.96 -4.04
CA CYS A 78 1.77 5.77 -3.38
C CYS A 78 0.58 4.95 -2.86
N MET A 79 0.49 3.70 -3.32
CA MET A 79 -0.53 2.72 -2.93
C MET A 79 0.14 1.45 -2.42
N MET A 80 -0.63 0.41 -2.12
CA MET A 80 -0.11 -0.87 -1.65
C MET A 80 -0.57 -2.04 -2.53
N PHE A 81 0.37 -2.81 -3.08
CA PHE A 81 0.06 -4.14 -3.60
C PHE A 81 0.10 -5.17 -2.46
N LEU A 82 -1.02 -5.85 -2.20
CA LEU A 82 -1.17 -6.73 -1.04
C LEU A 82 -1.86 -8.07 -1.30
N GLY A 83 -2.25 -8.34 -2.54
CA GLY A 83 -2.89 -9.60 -2.92
C GLY A 83 -2.43 -10.06 -4.29
N VAL A 84 -2.40 -11.38 -4.51
CA VAL A 84 -2.00 -11.98 -5.78
C VAL A 84 -3.15 -12.83 -6.33
N ARG A 85 -3.37 -12.70 -7.64
CA ARG A 85 -4.32 -13.49 -8.41
C ARG A 85 -3.67 -13.97 -9.69
N TRP A 86 -3.92 -15.22 -10.06
CA TRP A 86 -3.42 -15.82 -11.30
C TRP A 86 -4.52 -16.04 -12.35
N LYS A 87 -5.78 -16.18 -11.92
CA LYS A 87 -6.95 -16.44 -12.78
C LYS A 87 -8.07 -15.42 -12.50
N PRO A 88 -8.85 -15.00 -13.52
CA PRO A 88 -8.73 -15.36 -14.93
C PRO A 88 -7.48 -14.80 -15.61
N TYR A 89 -6.85 -13.79 -15.00
CA TYR A 89 -5.59 -13.20 -15.46
C TYR A 89 -4.67 -12.95 -14.26
N PRO A 90 -3.33 -12.95 -14.47
CA PRO A 90 -2.37 -12.49 -13.47
C PRO A 90 -2.62 -11.02 -13.09
N ALA A 91 -2.78 -10.76 -11.79
CA ALA A 91 -3.09 -9.45 -11.24
C ALA A 91 -2.65 -9.31 -9.77
N LEU A 92 -2.39 -8.07 -9.35
CA LEU A 92 -2.16 -7.71 -7.95
C LEU A 92 -3.32 -6.87 -7.42
N TYR A 93 -3.67 -7.05 -6.15
CA TYR A 93 -4.63 -6.22 -5.47
C TYR A 93 -3.97 -4.91 -5.04
N CYS A 94 -4.40 -3.79 -5.62
CA CYS A 94 -3.92 -2.45 -5.31
C CYS A 94 -4.88 -1.76 -4.34
N GLU A 95 -4.43 -1.57 -3.12
CA GLU A 95 -5.19 -0.88 -2.07
C GLU A 95 -4.86 0.60 -2.06
N ASN A 96 -5.90 1.43 -2.04
CA ASN A 96 -5.79 2.87 -1.91
C ASN A 96 -6.00 3.29 -0.44
N SER A 97 -5.58 4.50 -0.09
CA SER A 97 -5.64 5.04 1.27
C SER A 97 -6.75 6.08 1.46
N TRP A 98 -7.83 5.98 0.68
CA TRP A 98 -8.94 6.96 0.66
C TRP A 98 -10.29 6.38 1.11
N GLY A 99 -10.25 5.29 1.90
CA GLY A 99 -11.45 4.57 2.32
C GLY A 99 -12.19 3.96 1.13
N ASN A 100 -13.51 3.87 1.20
CA ASN A 100 -14.35 3.38 0.10
C ASN A 100 -14.48 4.41 -1.04
N CYS A 101 -13.38 4.65 -1.74
CA CYS A 101 -13.30 5.67 -2.79
C CYS A 101 -13.78 5.17 -4.17
N TYR A 102 -13.90 3.86 -4.36
CA TYR A 102 -14.34 3.28 -5.63
C TYR A 102 -15.85 3.01 -5.65
N SER A 103 -16.42 3.09 -6.85
CA SER A 103 -17.79 2.71 -7.19
C SER A 103 -17.78 1.49 -8.13
N GLY A 104 -18.96 1.01 -8.57
CA GLY A 104 -19.07 -0.04 -9.58
C GLY A 104 -19.17 -1.45 -8.99
N THR A 105 -18.71 -2.45 -9.75
CA THR A 105 -18.83 -3.87 -9.35
C THR A 105 -17.52 -4.33 -8.72
N PRO A 106 -17.48 -4.57 -7.40
CA PRO A 106 -16.29 -5.08 -6.74
C PRO A 106 -16.16 -6.59 -6.89
N ASP A 107 -15.00 -7.11 -6.50
CA ASP A 107 -14.82 -8.55 -6.33
C ASP A 107 -15.39 -8.98 -4.98
N LYS A 108 -16.46 -9.77 -4.99
CA LYS A 108 -17.11 -10.23 -3.74
C LYS A 108 -16.30 -11.27 -2.98
N ASN A 109 -15.22 -11.81 -3.56
CA ASN A 109 -14.37 -12.80 -2.90
C ASN A 109 -13.28 -12.17 -2.04
N VAL A 110 -13.06 -10.85 -2.13
CA VAL A 110 -12.18 -10.15 -1.17
C VAL A 110 -12.97 -9.74 0.07
N PRO A 111 -12.32 -9.58 1.25
CA PRO A 111 -13.01 -9.15 2.46
C PRO A 111 -13.74 -7.83 2.25
N ALA A 112 -14.89 -7.65 2.91
CA ALA A 112 -15.79 -6.51 2.69
C ALA A 112 -15.09 -5.14 2.81
N ALA A 113 -14.14 -5.02 3.74
CA ALA A 113 -13.35 -3.81 3.94
C ALA A 113 -12.52 -3.40 2.73
N PHE A 114 -12.14 -4.35 1.86
CA PHE A 114 -11.32 -4.08 0.68
C PHE A 114 -12.15 -3.81 -0.57
N GLN A 115 -13.41 -4.27 -0.62
CA GLN A 115 -14.20 -4.33 -1.86
C GLN A 115 -14.29 -3.00 -2.63
N LEU A 116 -14.30 -1.85 -1.93
CA LEU A 116 -14.41 -0.52 -2.55
C LEU A 116 -13.25 0.43 -2.20
N SER A 117 -12.22 -0.06 -1.50
CA SER A 117 -11.02 0.71 -1.16
C SER A 117 -9.83 0.43 -2.08
N GLY A 118 -9.94 -0.62 -2.90
CA GLY A 118 -8.93 -1.01 -3.87
C GLY A 118 -9.51 -1.80 -5.02
N GLY A 119 -8.63 -2.39 -5.83
CA GLY A 119 -9.03 -3.31 -6.88
C GLY A 119 -7.85 -4.02 -7.54
N TRP A 120 -8.17 -5.01 -8.39
CA TRP A 120 -7.18 -5.79 -9.13
C TRP A 120 -6.58 -4.98 -10.28
N VAL A 121 -5.25 -4.95 -10.35
CA VAL A 121 -4.47 -4.37 -11.44
C VAL A 121 -3.82 -5.50 -12.23
N LYS A 122 -3.97 -5.51 -13.55
CA LYS A 122 -3.42 -6.56 -14.41
C LYS A 122 -1.89 -6.49 -14.44
N ALA A 123 -1.23 -7.65 -14.56
CA ALA A 123 0.23 -7.78 -14.49
C ALA A 123 1.01 -6.78 -15.36
N ALA A 124 0.61 -6.56 -16.62
CA ALA A 124 1.27 -5.59 -17.49
C ALA A 124 1.25 -4.16 -16.93
N THR A 125 0.12 -3.75 -16.35
CA THR A 125 -0.01 -2.46 -15.67
C THR A 125 0.79 -2.44 -14.37
N CYS A 126 0.79 -3.52 -13.58
CA CYS A 126 1.65 -3.64 -12.39
C CYS A 126 3.13 -3.44 -12.74
N THR A 127 3.65 -4.14 -13.74
CA THR A 127 5.05 -3.98 -14.19
C THR A 127 5.32 -2.55 -14.66
N SER A 128 4.39 -1.93 -15.41
CA SER A 128 4.54 -0.53 -15.80
C SER A 128 4.61 0.41 -14.59
N MET A 129 3.80 0.17 -13.54
CA MET A 129 3.83 0.97 -12.30
C MET A 129 5.15 0.80 -11.54
N LEU A 130 5.62 -0.44 -11.42
CA LEU A 130 6.82 -0.81 -10.66
C LEU A 130 8.13 -0.43 -11.37
N SER A 131 8.11 -0.30 -12.71
CA SER A 131 9.28 0.03 -13.52
C SER A 131 9.88 1.42 -13.25
N GLY A 132 9.19 2.28 -12.50
CA GLY A 132 9.69 3.59 -12.06
C GLY A 132 10.74 3.54 -10.95
N GLU A 133 11.10 2.35 -10.46
CA GLU A 133 12.15 2.11 -9.45
C GLU A 133 11.95 2.85 -8.11
N ASP A 134 10.69 3.11 -7.75
CA ASP A 134 10.30 3.78 -6.49
C ASP A 134 9.30 2.94 -5.68
N SER A 135 9.36 1.61 -5.85
CA SER A 135 8.43 0.67 -5.23
C SER A 135 9.17 -0.39 -4.44
N PHE A 136 8.75 -0.64 -3.20
CA PHE A 136 9.54 -1.40 -2.25
C PHE A 136 8.72 -2.43 -1.47
N ALA A 137 9.28 -3.63 -1.35
CA ALA A 137 8.87 -4.61 -0.36
C ALA A 137 9.62 -4.32 0.95
N VAL A 138 8.89 -4.33 2.05
CA VAL A 138 9.39 -3.99 3.39
C VAL A 138 9.31 -5.24 4.26
N ALA A 139 10.42 -5.61 4.90
CA ALA A 139 10.54 -6.86 5.65
C ALA A 139 11.26 -6.69 7.00
N GLY A 140 11.07 -7.66 7.89
CA GLY A 140 11.70 -7.71 9.20
C GLY A 140 11.15 -6.70 10.20
N PHE A 141 9.90 -6.27 10.04
CA PHE A 141 9.21 -5.53 11.11
C PHE A 141 9.19 -6.39 12.38
N ASP A 142 9.66 -5.84 13.51
CA ASP A 142 9.76 -6.52 14.83
C ASP A 142 8.39 -6.67 15.53
N GLY A 143 7.35 -6.93 14.72
CA GLY A 143 5.97 -7.13 15.15
C GLY A 143 5.30 -5.92 15.76
N PHE A 144 3.99 -6.06 16.00
CA PHE A 144 3.23 -5.15 16.84
C PHE A 144 3.37 -5.61 18.29
N LYS A 145 4.36 -5.06 19.02
CA LYS A 145 4.48 -5.32 20.45
C LYS A 145 3.15 -4.92 21.13
N PRO A 146 2.56 -5.79 21.97
CA PRO A 146 1.31 -5.47 22.64
C PRO A 146 1.42 -4.13 23.36
N ARG A 147 0.55 -3.19 22.99
CA ARG A 147 0.44 -1.89 23.65
C ARG A 147 -0.81 -1.92 24.52
N GLN A 148 -0.66 -1.54 25.78
CA GLN A 148 -1.81 -1.19 26.63
C GLN A 148 -2.49 0.02 26.00
N LEU A 149 -3.66 -0.20 25.42
CA LEU A 149 -4.51 0.87 24.93
C LEU A 149 -5.31 1.42 26.12
N PRO A 150 -5.56 2.75 26.19
CA PRO A 150 -6.46 3.31 27.17
C PRO A 150 -7.84 2.63 27.13
N ASP A 151 -8.52 2.57 28.28
CA ASP A 151 -9.91 2.14 28.34
C ASP A 151 -10.75 2.92 27.31
N ASN A 152 -11.63 2.22 26.59
CA ASN A 152 -12.47 2.78 25.52
C ASN A 152 -11.71 3.38 24.32
N TRP A 153 -10.46 2.97 24.03
CA TRP A 153 -9.68 3.46 22.88
C TRP A 153 -10.44 3.41 21.54
N LEU A 154 -11.17 2.33 21.30
CA LEU A 154 -11.94 2.15 20.06
C LEU A 154 -13.29 2.85 20.07
N ARG A 155 -13.71 3.49 21.18
CA ARG A 155 -15.01 4.18 21.32
C ARG A 155 -16.21 3.36 20.80
N GLY A 156 -16.16 2.04 20.95
CA GLY A 156 -17.21 1.12 20.47
C GLY A 156 -17.21 0.82 18.96
N ILE A 157 -16.07 1.00 18.26
CA ILE A 157 -15.93 0.74 16.81
C ILE A 157 -15.58 -0.73 16.51
N LEU A 158 -15.52 -1.61 17.51
CA LEU A 158 -15.52 -3.08 17.35
C LEU A 158 -16.64 -3.71 18.17
#